data_AF-A0A1M6NDH3-F1
#
_entry.id   AF-A0A1M6NDH3-F1
#
_cell.length_a   1.000
_cell.length_b   1.000
_cell.length_c   1.000
_cell.angle_alpha   90.00
_cell.angle_beta   90.00
_cell.angle_gamma   90.00
#
_symmetry.space_group_name_H-M   'P 1'
#
loop_
_entity.id
_entity.type
_entity.pdbx_description
1 polymer ?
#
loop_
_entity_poly.entity_id
_entity_poly.type
_entity_poly.pdbx_seq_one_letter_code
_entity_poly.pdbx_strand_id
1 'polypeptide(L)'
;MKKTIIANNIPSYIIENLEHRGYRIVDNSYEGYVDAILFDSNNSSLGYLNVFDNVIDMNYGVFLVDVNNKTIDEIESILLNRSYSSIF
;
A
#
# COMPACT_ATOMS: atom_id res chain seq x y z
N MET A 1 -2.79 15.41 -6.62
CA MET A 1 -3.93 14.47 -6.67
C MET A 1 -3.84 13.60 -5.43
N LYS A 2 -4.97 13.29 -4.78
CA LYS A 2 -5.00 12.44 -3.57
C LYS A 2 -4.66 11.01 -3.99
N LYS A 3 -3.56 10.42 -3.49
CA LYS A 3 -3.19 9.03 -3.83
C LYS A 3 -4.15 8.05 -3.15
N THR A 4 -4.64 7.07 -3.90
CA THR A 4 -5.47 5.98 -3.37
C THR A 4 -4.59 4.79 -3.04
N ILE A 5 -4.70 4.31 -1.81
CA ILE A 5 -3.88 3.22 -1.28
C ILE A 5 -4.79 2.14 -0.75
N ILE A 6 -4.56 0.90 -1.18
CA ILE A 6 -5.14 -0.27 -0.54
C ILE A 6 -4.33 -0.64 0.68
N ALA A 7 -4.99 -0.88 1.79
CA ALA A 7 -4.37 -1.39 2.99
C ALA A 7 -5.30 -2.37 3.71
N ASN A 8 -4.84 -3.61 3.89
CA ASN A 8 -5.56 -4.64 4.61
C ASN A 8 -4.62 -5.34 5.59
N ASN A 9 -5.12 -5.66 6.78
CA ASN A 9 -4.32 -6.23 7.87
C ASN A 9 -3.08 -5.39 8.22
N ILE A 10 -3.14 -4.08 7.97
CA ILE A 10 -2.11 -3.11 8.35
C ILE A 10 -2.49 -2.53 9.72
N PRO A 11 -1.52 -2.30 10.63
CA PRO A 11 -1.79 -1.67 11.91
C PRO A 11 -2.55 -0.35 11.78
N SER A 12 -3.60 -0.15 12.59
CA SER A 12 -4.52 0.99 12.49
C SER A 12 -3.82 2.35 12.59
N TYR A 13 -2.76 2.45 13.41
CA TYR A 13 -2.00 3.69 13.54
C TYR A 13 -1.36 4.14 12.22
N ILE A 14 -1.01 3.20 11.32
CA ILE A 14 -0.46 3.52 10.00
C ILE A 14 -1.57 4.10 9.10
N ILE A 15 -2.75 3.47 9.13
CA ILE A 15 -3.92 3.91 8.37
C ILE A 15 -4.29 5.34 8.75
N GLU A 16 -4.51 5.59 10.04
CA GLU A 16 -4.92 6.88 10.57
C GLU A 16 -3.91 7.98 10.22
N ASN A 17 -2.60 7.69 10.32
CA ASN A 17 -1.56 8.65 9.94
C ASN A 17 -1.57 8.99 8.45
N LEU A 18 -1.73 8.00 7.58
CA LEU A 18 -1.79 8.24 6.13
C LEU A 18 -3.08 8.99 5.75
N GLU A 19 -4.22 8.68 6.37
CA GLU A 19 -5.45 9.45 6.16
C GLU A 19 -5.29 10.91 6.57
N HIS A 20 -4.68 11.18 7.73
CA HIS A 20 -4.35 12.53 8.20
C HIS A 20 -3.40 13.28 7.27
N ARG A 21 -2.46 12.58 6.63
CA ARG A 21 -1.54 13.13 5.62
C ARG A 21 -2.21 13.32 4.25
N GLY A 22 -3.50 12.99 4.14
CA GLY A 22 -4.29 13.24 2.95
C GLY A 22 -4.21 12.13 1.93
N TYR A 23 -3.92 10.89 2.32
CA TYR A 23 -4.12 9.72 1.46
C TYR A 23 -5.59 9.26 1.49
N ARG A 24 -6.04 8.58 0.44
CA ARG A 24 -7.33 7.88 0.44
C ARG A 24 -7.02 6.40 0.69
N ILE A 25 -7.36 5.91 1.87
CA ILE A 25 -7.20 4.49 2.19
C ILE A 25 -8.49 3.76 1.81
N VAL A 26 -8.35 2.61 1.16
CA VAL A 26 -9.46 1.73 0.77
C VAL A 26 -9.09 0.28 1.09
N ASP A 27 -10.11 -0.59 1.16
CA ASP A 27 -9.93 -2.03 1.42
C ASP A 27 -9.93 -2.85 0.11
N ASN A 28 -9.92 -4.18 0.23
CA ASN A 28 -9.95 -5.09 -0.93
C ASN A 28 -11.28 -5.10 -1.70
N SER A 29 -12.36 -4.56 -1.15
CA SER A 29 -13.65 -4.47 -1.85
C SER A 29 -13.72 -3.30 -2.84
N TYR A 30 -12.72 -2.40 -2.79
CA TYR A 30 -12.67 -1.25 -3.67
C TYR A 30 -12.48 -1.63 -5.14
N GLU A 31 -13.30 -1.07 -6.02
CA GLU A 31 -13.14 -1.20 -7.46
C GLU A 31 -12.56 0.09 -8.05
N GLY A 32 -11.55 -0.06 -8.91
CA GLY A 32 -10.93 1.04 -9.65
C GLY A 32 -9.42 1.10 -9.52
N TYR A 33 -8.85 2.25 -9.91
CA TYR A 33 -7.40 2.46 -9.89
C TYR A 33 -6.89 2.79 -8.48
N VAL A 34 -5.76 2.19 -8.12
CA VAL A 34 -5.03 2.51 -6.89
C VAL A 34 -3.57 2.79 -7.22
N ASP A 35 -2.97 3.73 -6.50
CA ASP A 35 -1.57 4.12 -6.68
C ASP A 35 -0.62 3.13 -6.01
N ALA A 36 -1.04 2.56 -4.87
CA ALA A 36 -0.22 1.64 -4.09
C ALA A 36 -1.03 0.61 -3.30
N ILE A 37 -0.38 -0.51 -2.97
CA ILE A 37 -0.87 -1.54 -2.07
C ILE A 37 0.13 -1.62 -0.91
N LEU A 38 -0.36 -1.47 0.32
CA LEU A 38 0.41 -1.76 1.52
C LEU A 38 0.21 -3.21 1.93
N PHE A 39 1.30 -3.88 2.27
CA PHE A 39 1.27 -5.20 2.88
C PHE A 39 2.27 -5.26 4.04
N ASP A 40 2.07 -6.20 4.95
CA ASP A 40 2.99 -6.48 6.04
C ASP A 40 3.62 -7.87 5.82
N SER A 41 4.90 -7.89 5.47
CA SER A 41 5.62 -9.14 5.18
C SER A 41 5.78 -10.06 6.40
N ASN A 42 5.58 -9.55 7.62
CA ASN A 42 5.66 -10.35 8.84
C ASN A 42 4.37 -11.16 9.06
N ASN A 43 3.24 -10.63 8.57
CA ASN A 43 1.91 -11.19 8.78
C ASN A 43 1.29 -11.80 7.51
N SER A 44 1.90 -11.60 6.34
CA SER A 44 1.37 -12.06 5.07
C SER A 44 2.44 -12.40 4.05
N SER A 45 2.13 -13.36 3.17
CA SER A 45 2.93 -13.64 1.97
C SER A 45 2.39 -12.87 0.78
N LEU A 46 3.19 -12.73 -0.28
CA LEU A 46 2.76 -12.11 -1.54
C LEU A 46 1.58 -12.84 -2.21
N GLY A 47 1.28 -14.08 -1.83
CA GLY A 47 0.07 -14.77 -2.29
C GLY A 47 -1.24 -14.07 -1.90
N TYR A 48 -1.18 -13.17 -0.91
CA TYR A 48 -2.28 -12.27 -0.55
C TYR A 48 -2.68 -11.31 -1.69
N LEU A 49 -1.78 -11.04 -2.64
CA LEU A 49 -2.05 -10.12 -3.75
C LEU A 49 -3.11 -10.64 -4.73
N ASN A 50 -3.37 -11.94 -4.76
CA ASN A 50 -4.45 -12.53 -5.55
C ASN A 50 -5.84 -12.00 -5.16
N VAL A 51 -5.97 -11.37 -3.99
CA VAL A 51 -7.21 -10.75 -3.53
C VAL A 51 -7.46 -9.39 -4.23
N PHE A 52 -6.47 -8.88 -4.95
CA PHE A 52 -6.49 -7.55 -5.59
C PHE A 52 -6.64 -7.60 -7.12
N ASP A 53 -7.13 -8.70 -7.68
CA ASP A 53 -7.41 -8.83 -9.13
C ASP A 53 -8.36 -7.74 -9.65
N ASN A 54 -9.19 -7.17 -8.77
CA ASN A 54 -10.11 -6.06 -9.06
C ASN A 54 -9.41 -4.70 -9.24
N VAL A 55 -8.16 -4.54 -8.79
CA VAL A 55 -7.43 -3.27 -8.86
C VAL A 55 -6.07 -3.37 -9.54
N ILE A 56 -5.52 -4.59 -9.66
CA ILE A 56 -4.30 -4.87 -10.42
C ILE A 56 -4.70 -5.02 -11.89
N ASP A 57 -4.94 -3.89 -12.55
CA ASP A 57 -5.08 -3.84 -14.01
C ASP A 57 -3.68 -3.87 -14.65
N MET A 58 -3.43 -4.83 -15.55
CA MET A 58 -2.16 -4.92 -16.27
C MET A 58 -1.80 -3.67 -17.08
N ASN A 59 -2.78 -2.81 -17.39
CA ASN A 59 -2.56 -1.54 -18.08
C ASN A 59 -2.04 -0.42 -17.14
N TYR A 60 -2.24 -0.56 -15.83
CA TYR A 60 -1.88 0.42 -14.83
C TYR A 60 -1.10 -0.25 -13.69
N GLY A 61 0.24 -0.12 -13.72
CA GLY A 61 1.08 -0.68 -12.68
C GLY A 61 0.74 -0.14 -11.28
N VAL A 62 0.72 -1.04 -10.30
CA VAL A 62 0.49 -0.72 -8.88
C VAL A 62 1.82 -0.74 -8.14
N PHE A 63 2.01 0.18 -7.18
CA PHE A 63 3.22 0.19 -6.36
C PHE A 63 3.02 -0.59 -5.05
N LEU A 64 3.75 -1.68 -4.87
CA LEU A 64 3.66 -2.50 -3.67
C LEU A 64 4.66 -2.03 -2.61
N VAL A 65 4.19 -1.80 -1.38
CA VAL A 65 5.02 -1.31 -0.28
C VAL A 65 4.87 -2.22 0.94
N ASP A 66 5.99 -2.78 1.38
CA ASP A 66 6.06 -3.53 2.63
C ASP A 66 6.24 -2.58 3.82
N VAL A 67 5.28 -2.59 4.75
CA VAL A 67 5.32 -1.73 5.94
C VAL A 67 6.16 -2.31 7.08
N ASN A 68 6.58 -3.56 6.98
CA ASN A 68 7.31 -4.23 8.05
C ASN A 68 8.62 -3.48 8.39
N ASN A 69 8.85 -3.29 9.69
CA ASN A 69 9.99 -2.57 10.27
C ASN A 69 10.22 -1.16 9.70
N LYS A 70 9.16 -0.46 9.27
CA LYS A 70 9.24 0.93 8.79
C LYS A 70 8.38 1.85 9.64
N THR A 71 8.89 3.05 9.84
CA THR A 71 8.15 4.17 10.41
C THR A 71 7.16 4.75 9.39
N ILE A 72 6.19 5.52 9.86
CA ILE A 72 5.24 6.23 8.98
C ILE A 72 5.96 7.14 7.99
N ASP A 73 7.00 7.84 8.44
CA ASP A 73 7.75 8.77 7.60
C ASP A 73 8.53 8.03 6.49
N GLU A 74 9.07 6.85 6.79
CA GLU A 74 9.70 6.00 5.78
C GLU A 74 8.70 5.45 4.77
N ILE A 75 7.52 5.00 5.23
CA ILE A 75 6.43 4.55 4.36
C ILE A 75 6.00 5.68 3.43
N GLU A 76 5.79 6.89 3.96
CA GLU A 76 5.42 8.07 3.17
C GLU A 76 6.51 8.44 2.16
N SER A 77 7.78 8.44 2.58
CA SER A 77 8.92 8.70 1.69
C SER A 77 8.95 7.71 0.52
N ILE A 78 8.72 6.42 0.78
CA ILE A 78 8.63 5.37 -0.25
C ILE A 78 7.47 5.66 -1.21
N LEU A 79 6.28 5.97 -0.67
CA LEU A 79 5.09 6.29 -1.47
C LEU A 79 5.28 7.53 -2.35
N LEU A 80 6.00 8.54 -1.88
CA LEU A 80 6.27 9.78 -2.61
C LEU A 80 7.34 9.61 -3.68
N ASN A 81 8.45 8.97 -3.34
CA ASN A 81 9.65 8.93 -4.17
C ASN A 81 9.75 7.65 -5.02
N ARG A 82 8.83 6.70 -4.86
CA ARG A 82 8.93 5.34 -5.42
C ARG A 82 10.29 4.70 -5.09
N SER A 83 10.76 4.91 -3.88
CA SER A 83 12.04 4.36 -3.43
C SER A 83 11.89 2.85 -3.23
N TYR A 84 12.57 2.08 -4.07
CA TYR A 84 12.63 0.63 -3.92
C TYR A 84 13.52 0.27 -2.72
N SER A 85 13.01 -0.56 -1.81
CA SER A 85 13.85 -1.19 -0.79
C SER A 85 14.76 -2.25 -1.42
N SER A 86 15.94 -2.46 -0.85
CA SER A 86 16.81 -3.57 -1.26
C SER A 86 16.06 -4.90 -1.11
N ILE A 87 16.11 -5.73 -2.14
CA ILE A 87 15.58 -7.12 -2.12
C ILE A 87 16.65 -8.13 -1.66
N PHE A 88 17.81 -7.63 -1.22
CA PHE A 88 18.97 -8.38 -0.75
C PHE A 88 19.56 -7.74 0.51
#